data_AF-A0A1M4XCN0-F1
#
_entry.id   AF-A0A1M4XCN0-F1
#
_cell.length_a   1.000
_cell.length_b   1.000
_cell.length_c   1.000
_cell.angle_alpha   90.00
_cell.angle_beta   90.00
_cell.angle_gamma   90.00
#
_symmetry.space_group_name_H-M   'P 1'
#
loop_
_entity.id
_entity.type
_entity.pdbx_description
1 polymer ?
#
loop_
_entity_poly.entity_id
_entity_poly.type
_entity_poly.pdbx_seq_one_letter_code
_entity_poly.pdbx_strand_id
1 'polypeptide(L)' 'MDTQKDKLKVKVRQSKDGKKKKIKIENDFLKISIRVKDKDVELCDEDE' A
#
# COMPACT_ATOMS: atom_id res chain seq x y z
N MET A 1 28.67 -11.75 11.21
CA MET A 1 27.28 -11.67 10.74
C MET A 1 27.25 -10.56 9.71
N ASP A 2 27.19 -10.92 8.43
CA ASP A 2 27.03 -9.97 7.34
C ASP A 2 25.74 -9.18 7.58
N THR A 3 25.88 -7.98 8.13
CA THR A 3 24.84 -6.96 8.20
C THR A 3 24.66 -6.35 6.82
N GLN A 4 24.48 -7.21 5.81
CA GLN A 4 24.03 -6.82 4.49
C GLN A 4 22.60 -6.31 4.71
N LYS A 5 22.53 -5.01 5.07
CA LYS A 5 21.36 -4.30 5.58
C LYS A 5 20.13 -4.83 4.89
N ASP A 6 19.23 -5.45 5.65
CA ASP A 6 17.95 -5.88 5.13
C ASP A 6 17.23 -4.63 4.61
N LYS A 7 17.35 -4.39 3.28
CA LYS A 7 16.92 -3.13 2.68
C LYS A 7 15.44 -3.25 2.44
N LEU A 8 14.67 -2.45 3.17
CA LEU A 8 13.24 -2.31 2.93
C LEU A 8 12.99 -1.91 1.48
N LYS A 9 12.36 -2.80 0.71
CA LYS A 9 12.04 -2.56 -0.69
C LYS A 9 10.60 -2.08 -0.80
N VAL A 10 10.44 -0.87 -1.31
CA VAL A 10 9.13 -0.25 -1.52
C VAL A 10 8.84 -0.15 -3.01
N LYS A 11 7.71 -0.70 -3.45
CA LYS A 11 7.23 -0.60 -4.84
C LYS A 11 5.84 0.03 -4.87
N VAL A 12 5.75 1.20 -5.49
CA VAL A 12 4.48 1.91 -5.73
C VAL A 12 4.09 1.74 -7.19
N ARG A 13 2.86 1.29 -7.43
CA ARG A 13 2.24 1.24 -8.76
C ARG A 13 0.94 2.02 -8.73
N GLN A 14 0.85 3.05 -9.54
CA GLN A 14 -0.39 3.75 -9.83
C GLN A 14 -1.03 3.17 -11.10
N SER A 15 -2.35 3.11 -11.14
CA SER A 15 -3.11 2.79 -12.34
C SER A 15 -3.09 3.94 -13.34
N LYS A 16 -3.37 3.64 -14.62
CA LYS A 16 -3.40 4.65 -15.69
C LYS A 16 -4.47 5.73 -15.47
N ASP A 17 -5.55 5.37 -14.80
CA ASP A 17 -6.65 6.28 -14.42
C ASP A 17 -6.33 7.13 -13.17
N GLY A 18 -5.20 6.90 -12.50
CA GLY A 18 -4.80 7.62 -11.28
C GLY A 18 -5.53 7.18 -9.99
N LYS A 19 -6.69 6.52 -10.13
CA LYS A 19 -7.68 6.16 -9.09
C LYS A 19 -7.33 4.97 -8.21
N LYS A 20 -6.33 4.17 -8.59
CA LYS A 20 -5.93 2.97 -7.86
C LYS A 20 -4.44 3.02 -7.61
N LYS A 21 -4.05 2.79 -6.37
CA LYS A 21 -2.64 2.69 -5.97
C LYS A 21 -2.39 1.35 -5.31
N LYS A 22 -1.27 0.72 -5.67
CA LYS A 22 -0.77 -0.47 -5.00
C LYS A 22 0.61 -0.16 -4.43
N ILE A 23 0.73 -0.26 -3.12
CA ILE A 23 1.99 -0.08 -2.38
C ILE A 23 2.39 -1.45 -1.86
N LYS A 24 3.60 -1.90 -2.22
CA LYS A 24 4.22 -3.10 -1.67
C LYS A 24 5.44 -2.70 -0.86
N ILE A 25 5.52 -3.20 0.36
CA ILE A 25 6.66 -3.02 1.27
C ILE A 25 7.13 -4.44 1.62
N GLU A 26 8.35 -4.79 1.21
CA GLU A 26 8.91 -6.13 1.40
C GLU A 26 10.35 -6.06 1.90
N ASN A 27 10.68 -6.93 2.86
CA ASN A 27 12.03 -7.31 3.27
C ASN A 27 12.03 -8.82 3.57
N ASP A 28 13.12 -9.36 4.10
CA ASP A 28 13.23 -10.82 4.33
C ASP A 28 12.26 -11.36 5.40
N PHE A 29 11.79 -10.49 6.31
CA PHE A 29 10.95 -10.87 7.45
C PHE A 29 9.47 -10.45 7.33
N LEU A 30 9.17 -9.46 6.49
CA LEU A 30 7.87 -8.78 6.43
C LEU A 30 7.46 -8.49 4.99
N LYS A 31 6.19 -8.76 4.69
CA LYS A 31 5.60 -8.47 3.39
C LYS A 31 4.21 -7.85 3.58
N ILE A 32 4.10 -6.56 3.28
CA ILE A 32 2.87 -5.79 3.34
C ILE A 32 2.46 -5.36 1.93
N SER A 33 1.18 -5.53 1.58
CA SER A 33 0.62 -5.09 0.30
C SER A 33 -0.67 -4.31 0.54
N ILE A 34 -0.60 -3.00 0.35
CA ILE A 34 -1.73 -2.08 0.48
C ILE A 34 -2.31 -1.80 -0.91
N ARG A 35 -3.63 -1.92 -1.06
CA ARG A 35 -4.35 -1.55 -2.28
C ARG A 35 -5.37 -0.47 -1.96
N VAL A 36 -5.07 0.74 -2.39
CA VAL A 36 -6.01 1.86 -2.37
C VAL A 36 -6.86 1.74 -3.63
N LYS A 37 -8.17 1.63 -3.43
CA LYS A 37 -9.17 1.78 -4.48
C LYS A 37 -9.96 3.03 -4.12
N ASP A 38 -10.26 3.86 -5.10
CA ASP A 38 -11.39 4.77 -4.97
C ASP A 38 -12.63 3.91 -4.73
N LYS A 39 -13.11 3.93 -3.49
CA LYS A 39 -14.50 3.62 -3.19
C LYS A 39 -15.24 4.94 -3.41
N ASP A 40 -16.40 4.89 -4.05
CA ASP A 40 -17.48 5.77 -3.64
C ASP A 40 -17.76 5.36 -2.19
N VAL A 41 -17.12 6.04 -1.24
CA VAL A 41 -17.46 5.90 0.16
C VAL A 41 -18.77 6.65 0.27
N GLU A 42 -19.90 5.91 0.27
CA GLU A 42 -21.08 6.41 0.97
C GLU A 42 -20.59 6.67 2.39
N LEU A 43 -20.38 7.94 2.70
CA LEU A 43 -20.24 8.39 4.07
C LEU A 43 -21.55 7.95 4.71
N CYS A 44 -21.51 6.96 5.60
CA CYS A 44 -22.59 6.83 6.55
C CYS A 44 -22.57 8.16 7.31
N ASP A 45 -23.54 9.02 7.04
CA ASP A 45 -23.85 10.12 7.93
C ASP A 45 -24.01 9.46 9.31
N GLU A 46 -23.09 9.76 10.23
CA GLU A 46 -23.32 9.46 11.63
C GLU A 46 -24.54 10.29 12.02
N ASP A 47 -25.71 9.63 12.06
CA ASP A 47 -26.95 10.19 12.58
C ASP A 47 -26.68 10.78 13.98
N GLU A 48 -27.21 11.99 14.19
CA GLU A 48 -27.21 12.88 15.36
C GLU A 48 -26.97 12.27 16.76
#